data_AF-A0A7Y4ZQB7-F1
#
_entry.id   AF-A0A7Y4ZQB7-F1
#
_cell.length_a   1.000
_cell.length_b   1.000
_cell.length_c   1.000
_cell.angle_alpha   90.00
_cell.angle_beta   90.00
_cell.angle_gamma   90.00
#
_symmetry.space_group_name_H-M   'P 1'
#
loop_
_entity.id
_entity.type
_entity.pdbx_description
1 polymer ?
#
loop_
_entity_poly.entity_id
_entity_poly.type
_entity_poly.pdbx_seq_one_letter_code
_entity_poly.pdbx_strand_id
1 'polypeptide(L)'
;MSEGRASTARWKIAAASLVVLLHAPAAIAVLHLLPQGFPVGHPKFVANTALPWMGLLLGATGVALALRGRARWASGLVLTLALAWASAGVAALVWFPISLPRAPFALLGVGAALGLFAWRLGHLRHWQSVLFAALGIAGGVAASYAQRAEAPSTRPSSVQVEPRGPTGPMGPTGGLSREVGVPELSPELGALDLPCGNARIRVEPLLSFESRSPDRTWTLLAPPDQFGDHRHLDGDWHDMDDVRAWYIDVGTTSLHVWNAGDAIELDARTRLPTDVYAHLDAWTVIRWVSADPGAQIAFSATGDTLFDILPADYPVGRPSRMANLHADGTFRVVQASDGEKGPFHVLGQGPLARDAPLTLRIRTGHGGTCTLDFRDWAAQVSTALSPTAGWGMPQNAIQFFQMSGMTQVFLTLADTGPGRGWDSVGHARGTYRNRIRFTNH
;
A
#
# COMPACT_ATOMS: atom_id res chain seq x y z
N MET A 1 -56.92 16.62 22.24
CA MET A 1 -55.52 17.03 22.55
C MET A 1 -54.52 15.86 22.67
N SER A 2 -54.94 14.59 22.75
CA SER A 2 -54.03 13.42 22.85
C SER A 2 -53.38 13.01 21.51
N GLU A 3 -54.06 13.17 20.38
CA GLU A 3 -53.55 12.75 19.06
C GLU A 3 -52.30 13.50 18.60
N GLY A 4 -52.17 14.79 18.92
CA GLY A 4 -51.00 15.60 18.53
C GLY A 4 -49.70 15.20 19.25
N ARG A 5 -49.78 14.59 20.44
CA ARG A 5 -48.59 14.08 21.17
C ARG A 5 -48.11 12.74 20.62
N ALA A 6 -49.02 11.91 20.09
CA ALA A 6 -48.68 10.62 19.51
C ALA A 6 -47.96 10.77 18.16
N SER A 7 -48.39 11.71 17.30
CA SER A 7 -47.74 11.95 16.00
C SER A 7 -46.31 12.48 16.17
N THR A 8 -46.10 13.41 17.11
CA THR A 8 -44.78 13.98 17.40
C THR A 8 -43.79 12.98 17.98
N ALA A 9 -44.25 11.97 18.74
CA ALA A 9 -43.40 10.90 19.23
C ALA A 9 -42.95 9.94 18.11
N ARG A 10 -43.86 9.55 17.21
CA ARG A 10 -43.54 8.64 16.08
C ARG A 10 -42.48 9.24 15.15
N TRP A 11 -42.59 10.53 14.83
CA TRP A 11 -41.61 11.21 13.99
C TRP A 11 -40.22 11.27 14.62
N LYS A 12 -40.12 11.47 15.95
CA LYS A 12 -38.84 11.47 16.69
C LYS A 12 -38.16 10.10 16.73
N ILE A 13 -38.93 9.02 16.63
CA ILE A 13 -38.39 7.66 16.53
C ILE A 13 -37.89 7.40 15.10
N ALA A 14 -38.69 7.73 14.08
CA ALA A 14 -38.28 7.56 12.67
C ALA A 14 -37.00 8.36 12.34
N ALA A 15 -36.92 9.58 12.85
CA ALA A 15 -35.77 10.45 12.92
C ALA A 15 -34.48 9.78 13.43
N ALA A 16 -34.58 9.20 14.62
CA ALA A 16 -33.48 8.54 15.28
C ALA A 16 -33.02 7.32 14.48
N SER A 17 -33.97 6.55 13.95
CA SER A 17 -33.70 5.40 13.09
C SER A 17 -32.95 5.81 11.83
N LEU A 18 -33.29 6.93 11.18
CA LEU A 18 -32.61 7.34 9.93
C LEU A 18 -31.13 7.69 10.14
N VAL A 19 -30.79 8.42 11.20
CA VAL A 19 -29.39 8.78 11.53
C VAL A 19 -28.57 7.53 11.82
N VAL A 20 -29.14 6.61 12.61
CA VAL A 20 -28.49 5.33 12.93
C VAL A 20 -28.34 4.48 11.67
N LEU A 21 -29.37 4.36 10.84
CA LEU A 21 -29.35 3.54 9.63
C LEU A 21 -28.36 4.04 8.57
N LEU A 22 -28.18 5.36 8.42
CA LEU A 22 -27.31 5.92 7.40
C LEU A 22 -25.84 6.00 7.84
N HIS A 23 -25.56 6.35 9.09
CA HIS A 23 -24.18 6.62 9.53
C HIS A 23 -23.55 5.44 10.29
N ALA A 24 -24.30 4.75 11.15
CA ALA A 24 -23.71 3.73 12.03
C ALA A 24 -23.10 2.55 11.25
N PRO A 25 -23.73 2.02 10.17
CA PRO A 25 -23.11 0.96 9.37
C PRO A 25 -21.77 1.38 8.75
N ALA A 26 -21.68 2.63 8.26
CA ALA A 26 -20.44 3.14 7.69
C ALA A 26 -19.34 3.27 8.77
N ALA A 27 -19.67 3.81 9.95
CA ALA A 27 -18.72 3.93 11.04
C ALA A 27 -18.25 2.56 11.56
N ILE A 28 -19.17 1.60 11.72
CA ILE A 28 -18.87 0.21 12.10
C ILE A 28 -17.99 -0.45 11.04
N ALA A 29 -18.32 -0.31 9.76
CA ALA A 29 -17.51 -0.83 8.67
C ALA A 29 -16.09 -0.26 8.71
N VAL A 30 -15.92 1.05 8.94
CA VAL A 30 -14.59 1.66 9.07
C VAL A 30 -13.81 1.06 10.24
N LEU A 31 -14.43 0.96 11.43
CA LEU A 31 -13.78 0.42 12.62
C LEU A 31 -13.36 -1.05 12.46
N HIS A 32 -14.11 -1.83 11.67
CA HIS A 32 -13.83 -3.25 11.46
C HIS A 32 -12.92 -3.55 10.27
N LEU A 33 -13.01 -2.76 9.20
CA LEU A 33 -12.35 -3.05 7.92
C LEU A 33 -11.08 -2.24 7.75
N LEU A 34 -11.03 -0.99 8.23
CA LEU A 34 -9.86 -0.15 8.05
C LEU A 34 -8.76 -0.42 9.08
N PRO A 35 -7.50 -0.16 8.70
CA PRO A 35 -6.35 -0.33 9.57
C PRO A 35 -6.46 0.50 10.85
N GLN A 36 -5.88 -0.03 11.93
CA GLN A 36 -5.91 0.55 13.28
C GLN A 36 -4.49 0.62 13.85
N GLY A 37 -4.33 1.15 15.07
CA GLY A 37 -3.02 1.18 15.74
C GLY A 37 -2.11 2.33 15.29
N PHE A 38 -2.68 3.40 14.76
CA PHE A 38 -1.94 4.62 14.41
C PHE A 38 -1.70 5.52 15.63
N PRO A 39 -0.59 6.29 15.68
CA PRO A 39 -0.39 7.32 16.69
C PRO A 39 -1.52 8.38 16.67
N VAL A 40 -1.86 8.95 17.83
CA VAL A 40 -2.98 9.91 17.97
C VAL A 40 -2.85 11.13 17.03
N GLY A 41 -1.63 11.57 16.73
CA GLY A 41 -1.37 12.69 15.82
C GLY A 41 -1.43 12.33 14.32
N HIS A 42 -1.55 11.06 13.97
CA HIS A 42 -1.53 10.61 12.57
C HIS A 42 -2.93 10.79 11.92
N PRO A 43 -3.04 11.27 10.67
CA PRO A 43 -4.34 11.48 10.01
C PRO A 43 -5.23 10.22 9.98
N LYS A 44 -4.63 9.04 9.82
CA LYS A 44 -5.37 7.77 9.83
C LYS A 44 -5.94 7.40 11.20
N PHE A 45 -5.35 7.82 12.32
CA PHE A 45 -5.99 7.65 13.63
C PHE A 45 -7.31 8.42 13.69
N VAL A 46 -7.29 9.67 13.19
CA VAL A 46 -8.48 10.51 13.15
C VAL A 46 -9.55 9.88 12.26
N ALA A 47 -9.21 9.46 11.04
CA ALA A 47 -10.18 8.93 10.09
C ALA A 47 -10.67 7.52 10.39
N ASN A 48 -9.80 6.62 10.84
CA ASN A 48 -10.13 5.20 10.98
C ASN A 48 -10.59 4.83 12.40
N THR A 49 -10.30 5.66 13.40
CA THR A 49 -10.61 5.39 14.80
C THR A 49 -11.46 6.50 15.42
N ALA A 50 -10.97 7.73 15.46
CA ALA A 50 -11.61 8.80 16.24
C ALA A 50 -12.96 9.24 15.64
N LEU A 51 -12.97 9.61 14.35
CA LEU A 51 -14.17 10.10 13.66
C LEU A 51 -15.31 9.07 13.63
N PRO A 52 -15.08 7.76 13.35
CA PRO A 52 -16.13 6.75 13.45
C PRO A 52 -16.76 6.65 14.84
N TRP A 53 -15.94 6.60 15.91
CA TRP A 53 -16.46 6.56 17.28
C TRP A 53 -17.20 7.85 17.65
N MET A 54 -16.65 9.01 17.30
CA MET A 54 -17.31 10.30 17.49
C MET A 54 -18.65 10.34 16.75
N GLY A 55 -18.70 9.85 15.51
CA GLY A 55 -19.91 9.78 14.71
C GLY A 55 -21.00 8.90 15.33
N LEU A 56 -20.62 7.71 15.84
CA LEU A 56 -21.53 6.84 16.60
C LEU A 56 -22.05 7.52 17.87
N LEU A 57 -21.17 8.17 18.64
CA LEU A 57 -21.54 8.90 19.86
C LEU A 57 -22.45 10.09 19.56
N LEU A 58 -22.18 10.86 18.49
CA LEU A 58 -23.00 11.97 18.03
C LEU A 58 -24.39 11.47 17.61
N GLY A 59 -24.46 10.37 16.86
CA GLY A 59 -25.70 9.71 16.47
C GLY A 59 -26.52 9.29 17.69
N ALA A 60 -25.93 8.48 18.58
CA ALA A 60 -26.60 7.99 19.80
C ALA A 60 -27.06 9.14 20.72
N THR A 61 -26.24 10.18 20.87
CA THR A 61 -26.58 11.37 21.66
C THR A 61 -27.71 12.16 21.01
N GLY A 62 -27.70 12.31 19.68
CA GLY A 62 -28.78 12.94 18.92
C GLY A 62 -30.10 12.21 19.10
N VAL A 63 -30.10 10.89 19.03
CA VAL A 63 -31.28 10.03 19.31
C VAL A 63 -31.78 10.25 20.73
N ALA A 64 -30.90 10.14 21.73
CA ALA A 64 -31.28 10.29 23.13
C ALA A 64 -31.88 11.69 23.43
N LEU A 65 -31.31 12.74 22.84
CA LEU A 65 -31.82 14.11 22.98
C LEU A 65 -33.17 14.29 22.28
N ALA A 66 -33.37 13.70 21.10
CA ALA A 66 -34.66 13.72 20.42
C ALA A 66 -35.77 13.05 21.25
N LEU A 67 -35.48 11.86 21.80
CA LEU A 67 -36.39 11.12 22.68
C LEU A 67 -36.72 11.89 23.97
N ARG A 68 -35.75 12.62 24.53
CA ARG A 68 -35.95 13.50 25.70
C ARG A 68 -36.62 14.85 25.37
N GLY A 69 -37.07 15.05 24.14
CA GLY A 69 -37.73 16.29 23.70
C GLY A 69 -36.79 17.49 23.57
N ARG A 70 -35.47 17.29 23.60
CA ARG A 70 -34.43 18.32 23.42
C ARG A 70 -34.14 18.54 21.92
N ALA A 71 -35.20 18.79 21.14
CA ALA A 71 -35.16 18.74 19.68
C ALA A 71 -34.16 19.74 19.05
N ARG A 72 -33.94 20.90 19.69
CA ARG A 72 -32.92 21.89 19.24
C ARG A 72 -31.51 21.29 19.23
N TRP A 73 -31.09 20.64 20.31
CA TRP A 73 -29.74 20.05 20.37
C TRP A 73 -29.61 18.84 19.46
N ALA A 74 -30.66 18.02 19.36
CA ALA A 74 -30.70 16.92 18.39
C ALA A 74 -30.53 17.43 16.95
N SER A 75 -31.25 18.50 16.57
CA SER A 75 -31.10 19.16 15.26
C SER A 75 -29.66 19.60 15.00
N GLY A 76 -28.97 20.19 15.99
CA GLY A 76 -27.56 20.59 15.86
C GLY A 76 -26.59 19.44 15.58
N LEU A 77 -26.76 18.31 16.28
CA LEU A 77 -25.93 17.12 16.05
C LEU A 77 -26.19 16.50 14.67
N VAL A 78 -27.46 16.44 14.25
CA VAL A 78 -27.83 15.97 12.90
C VAL A 78 -27.29 16.91 11.82
N LEU A 79 -27.36 18.22 12.04
CA LEU A 79 -26.79 19.22 11.13
C LEU A 79 -25.27 19.04 10.99
N THR A 80 -24.57 18.73 12.09
CA THR A 80 -23.14 18.43 12.07
C THR A 80 -22.84 17.24 11.16
N LEU A 81 -23.57 16.13 11.31
CA LEU A 81 -23.44 14.95 10.45
C LEU A 81 -23.80 15.27 9.00
N ALA A 82 -24.88 16.00 8.76
CA ALA A 82 -25.31 16.41 7.42
C ALA A 82 -24.21 17.18 6.68
N LEU A 83 -23.62 18.17 7.35
CA LEU A 83 -22.57 19.00 6.78
C LEU A 83 -21.22 18.27 6.69
N ALA A 84 -20.95 17.28 7.55
CA ALA A 84 -19.81 16.39 7.39
C ALA A 84 -19.91 15.57 6.10
N TRP A 85 -21.06 14.93 5.83
CA TRP A 85 -21.27 14.20 4.58
C TRP A 85 -21.21 15.11 3.34
N ALA A 86 -21.88 16.26 3.39
CA ALA A 86 -21.89 17.19 2.26
C ALA A 86 -20.49 17.75 1.96
N SER A 87 -19.76 18.19 2.99
CA SER A 87 -18.39 18.71 2.83
C SER A 87 -17.39 17.62 2.43
N ALA A 88 -17.54 16.39 2.90
CA ALA A 88 -16.76 15.25 2.42
C ALA A 88 -16.98 15.00 0.92
N GLY A 89 -18.24 15.13 0.46
CA GLY A 89 -18.59 15.06 -0.97
C GLY A 89 -17.94 16.17 -1.81
N VAL A 90 -18.02 17.42 -1.35
CA VAL A 90 -17.35 18.55 -2.02
C VAL A 90 -15.83 18.36 -2.03
N ALA A 91 -15.23 17.97 -0.90
CA ALA A 91 -13.81 17.72 -0.81
C ALA A 91 -13.36 16.59 -1.73
N ALA A 92 -14.17 15.53 -1.87
CA ALA A 92 -13.90 14.43 -2.79
C ALA A 92 -13.91 14.86 -4.27
N LEU A 93 -14.75 15.84 -4.68
CA LEU A 93 -14.68 16.42 -6.03
C LEU A 93 -13.34 17.11 -6.29
N VAL A 94 -12.77 17.75 -5.27
CA VAL A 94 -11.51 18.51 -5.40
C VAL A 94 -10.30 17.58 -5.37
N TRP A 95 -10.30 16.58 -4.47
CA TRP A 95 -9.13 15.75 -4.24
C TRP A 95 -9.13 14.45 -5.03
N PHE A 96 -10.30 13.91 -5.40
CA PHE A 96 -10.43 12.61 -6.06
C PHE A 96 -11.27 12.67 -7.34
N PRO A 97 -11.00 13.62 -8.26
CA PRO A 97 -11.84 13.82 -9.44
C PRO A 97 -11.82 12.63 -10.41
N ILE A 98 -10.80 11.77 -10.37
CA ILE A 98 -10.62 10.66 -11.32
C ILE A 98 -11.12 9.35 -10.70
N SER A 99 -10.73 9.06 -9.47
CA SER A 99 -11.04 7.79 -8.81
C SER A 99 -12.46 7.77 -8.21
N LEU A 100 -13.04 8.92 -7.88
CA LEU A 100 -14.36 9.02 -7.27
C LEU A 100 -15.31 9.96 -8.03
N PRO A 101 -15.54 9.79 -9.35
CA PRO A 101 -16.31 10.76 -10.14
C PRO A 101 -17.78 10.83 -9.74
N ARG A 102 -18.32 9.77 -9.10
CA ARG A 102 -19.74 9.68 -8.72
C ARG A 102 -20.00 9.71 -7.21
N ALA A 103 -19.03 9.34 -6.39
CA ALA A 103 -19.21 9.27 -4.94
C ALA A 103 -19.62 10.61 -4.31
N PRO A 104 -19.11 11.78 -4.75
CA PRO A 104 -19.56 13.07 -4.25
C PRO A 104 -21.08 13.27 -4.27
N PHE A 105 -21.77 12.82 -5.31
CA PHE A 105 -23.23 12.96 -5.42
C PHE A 105 -23.96 12.10 -4.39
N ALA A 106 -23.47 10.89 -4.11
CA ALA A 106 -24.01 10.05 -3.05
C ALA A 106 -23.81 10.69 -1.66
N LEU A 107 -22.60 11.20 -1.39
CA LEU A 107 -22.26 11.88 -0.14
C LEU A 107 -23.10 13.16 0.06
N LEU A 108 -23.27 13.96 -0.99
CA LEU A 108 -24.16 15.14 -1.01
C LEU A 108 -25.62 14.74 -0.80
N GLY A 109 -26.09 13.65 -1.40
CA GLY A 109 -27.44 13.13 -1.20
C GLY A 109 -27.71 12.73 0.26
N VAL A 110 -26.78 12.02 0.89
CA VAL A 110 -26.84 11.70 2.34
C VAL A 110 -26.84 12.98 3.17
N GLY A 111 -25.97 13.92 2.86
CA GLY A 111 -25.91 15.23 3.52
C GLY A 111 -27.23 16.00 3.40
N ALA A 112 -27.85 16.04 2.21
CA ALA A 112 -29.12 16.71 1.97
C ALA A 112 -30.28 16.04 2.73
N ALA A 113 -30.35 14.70 2.74
CA ALA A 113 -31.35 13.95 3.50
C ALA A 113 -31.25 14.25 5.01
N LEU A 114 -30.04 14.21 5.57
CA LEU A 114 -29.80 14.56 6.98
C LEU A 114 -30.07 16.06 7.26
N GLY A 115 -29.76 16.95 6.33
CA GLY A 115 -29.98 18.40 6.46
C GLY A 115 -31.46 18.77 6.47
N LEU A 116 -32.25 18.22 5.54
CA LEU A 116 -33.71 18.34 5.54
C LEU A 116 -34.30 17.83 6.86
N PHE A 117 -33.74 16.75 7.37
CA PHE A 117 -34.15 16.17 8.63
C PHE A 117 -33.79 17.07 9.84
N ALA A 118 -32.58 17.62 9.90
CA ALA A 118 -32.17 18.58 10.91
C ALA A 118 -33.07 19.81 10.94
N TRP A 119 -33.45 20.33 9.76
CA TRP A 119 -34.36 21.46 9.63
C TRP A 119 -35.75 21.18 10.22
N ARG A 120 -36.28 19.96 10.01
CA ARG A 120 -37.58 19.53 10.55
C ARG A 120 -37.58 19.33 12.07
N LEU A 121 -36.44 19.00 12.69
CA LEU A 121 -36.34 18.78 14.14
C LEU A 121 -36.50 20.06 14.98
N GLY A 122 -36.11 21.22 14.44
CA GLY A 122 -36.35 22.50 15.11
C GLY A 122 -35.35 23.58 14.72
N HIS A 123 -35.66 24.81 15.15
CA HIS A 123 -34.81 25.97 14.88
C HIS A 123 -33.69 26.11 15.92
N LEU A 124 -32.46 26.10 15.43
CA LEU A 124 -31.26 26.48 16.17
C LEU A 124 -31.15 28.00 16.27
N ARG A 125 -30.51 28.50 17.34
CA ARG A 125 -30.07 29.91 17.36
C ARG A 125 -28.94 30.09 16.34
N HIS A 126 -28.82 31.28 15.75
CA HIS A 126 -27.84 31.54 14.70
C HIS A 126 -26.40 31.09 15.06
N TRP A 127 -25.91 31.46 16.24
CA TRP A 127 -24.57 31.06 16.69
C TRP A 127 -24.41 29.54 16.86
N GLN A 128 -25.47 28.82 17.26
CA GLN A 128 -25.44 27.36 17.40
C GLN A 128 -25.34 26.70 16.02
N SER A 129 -26.10 27.21 15.04
CA SER A 129 -26.00 26.75 13.65
C SER A 129 -24.60 26.92 13.10
N VAL A 130 -23.97 28.08 13.34
CA VAL A 130 -22.59 28.36 12.91
C VAL A 130 -21.61 27.37 13.56
N LEU A 131 -21.71 27.14 14.87
CA LEU A 131 -20.83 26.20 15.57
C LEU A 131 -20.96 24.77 15.03
N PHE A 132 -22.18 24.24 14.95
CA PHE A 132 -22.41 22.88 14.45
C PHE A 132 -22.04 22.73 12.97
N ALA A 133 -22.26 23.79 12.17
CA ALA A 133 -21.84 23.81 10.78
C ALA A 133 -20.32 23.77 10.63
N ALA A 134 -19.61 24.59 11.39
CA ALA A 134 -18.14 24.61 11.39
C ALA A 134 -17.56 23.24 11.77
N LEU A 135 -18.11 22.60 12.81
CA LEU A 135 -17.70 21.25 13.24
C LEU A 135 -17.95 20.20 12.15
N GLY A 136 -19.14 20.24 11.52
CA GLY A 136 -19.49 19.31 10.44
C GLY A 136 -18.57 19.46 9.24
N ILE A 137 -18.39 20.70 8.76
CA ILE A 137 -17.51 21.01 7.62
C ILE A 137 -16.08 20.59 7.91
N ALA A 138 -15.52 20.97 9.07
CA ALA A 138 -14.17 20.60 9.44
C ALA A 138 -13.99 19.07 9.50
N GLY A 139 -14.96 18.35 10.08
CA GLY A 139 -14.93 16.89 10.16
C GLY A 139 -14.97 16.21 8.79
N GLY A 140 -15.85 16.65 7.89
CA GLY A 140 -15.97 16.07 6.55
C GLY A 140 -14.76 16.34 5.67
N VAL A 141 -14.24 17.57 5.70
CA VAL A 141 -12.99 17.93 5.00
C VAL A 141 -11.80 17.14 5.56
N ALA A 142 -11.66 17.03 6.88
CA ALA A 142 -10.58 16.27 7.50
C ALA A 142 -10.67 14.77 7.16
N ALA A 143 -11.88 14.20 7.16
CA ALA A 143 -12.11 12.80 6.79
C ALA A 143 -11.66 12.51 5.35
N SER A 144 -12.07 13.34 4.39
CA SER A 144 -11.67 13.18 2.99
C SER A 144 -10.16 13.41 2.80
N TYR A 145 -9.58 14.38 3.52
CA TYR A 145 -8.15 14.67 3.43
C TYR A 145 -7.31 13.49 3.92
N ALA A 146 -7.73 12.88 5.03
CA ALA A 146 -7.05 11.74 5.61
C ALA A 146 -7.12 10.48 4.73
N GLN A 147 -7.99 10.43 3.70
CA GLN A 147 -7.98 9.35 2.70
C GLN A 147 -7.01 9.60 1.54
N ARG A 148 -6.36 10.76 1.50
CA ARG A 148 -5.35 11.08 0.50
C ARG A 148 -3.97 10.64 0.99
N ALA A 149 -3.22 9.97 0.12
CA ALA A 149 -1.84 9.60 0.41
C ALA A 149 -0.98 10.84 0.65
N GLU A 150 -0.02 10.71 1.58
CA GLU A 150 0.97 11.74 1.86
C GLU A 150 1.90 11.98 0.66
N ALA A 151 2.75 13.01 0.74
CA ALA A 151 3.82 13.18 -0.24
C ALA A 151 4.73 11.94 -0.26
N PRO A 152 5.34 11.60 -1.42
CA PRO A 152 6.21 10.44 -1.49
C PRO A 152 7.41 10.65 -0.58
N SER A 153 7.88 9.57 0.02
CA SER A 153 9.01 9.61 0.96
C SER A 153 10.12 8.61 0.62
N THR A 154 10.00 7.93 -0.52
CA THR A 154 11.12 7.23 -1.16
C THR A 154 12.19 8.24 -1.59
N ARG A 155 13.43 7.76 -1.75
CA ARG A 155 14.60 8.60 -2.05
C ARG A 155 15.28 8.10 -3.32
N PRO A 156 14.88 8.58 -4.52
CA PRO A 156 15.53 8.16 -5.75
C PRO A 156 17.02 8.53 -5.75
N SER A 157 17.83 7.71 -6.41
CA SER A 157 19.25 7.97 -6.65
C SER A 157 19.46 9.15 -7.61
N SER A 158 20.66 9.75 -7.58
CA SER A 158 21.08 10.79 -8.53
C SER A 158 21.59 10.23 -9.87
N VAL A 159 21.58 8.90 -10.03
CA VAL A 159 22.12 8.20 -11.21
C VAL A 159 21.16 8.39 -12.39
N GLN A 160 21.69 8.52 -13.60
CA GLN A 160 20.86 8.55 -14.81
C GLN A 160 20.62 7.12 -15.33
N VAL A 161 19.45 6.91 -15.91
CA VAL A 161 19.18 5.72 -16.73
C VAL A 161 20.13 5.74 -17.93
N GLU A 162 20.70 4.59 -18.27
CA GLU A 162 21.61 4.52 -19.40
C GLU A 162 20.86 4.91 -20.68
N PRO A 163 21.41 5.82 -21.50
CA PRO A 163 20.84 6.08 -22.81
C PRO A 163 20.69 4.76 -23.56
N ARG A 164 19.65 4.67 -24.37
CA ARG A 164 19.50 3.56 -25.31
C ARG A 164 20.79 3.42 -26.11
N GLY A 165 21.41 2.24 -26.05
CA GLY A 165 22.56 1.93 -26.89
C GLY A 165 22.19 1.93 -28.37
N PRO A 166 23.16 2.00 -29.29
CA PRO A 166 22.88 1.78 -30.70
C PRO A 166 22.13 0.45 -30.84
N THR A 167 20.93 0.48 -31.43
CA THR A 167 20.18 -0.72 -31.71
C THR A 167 21.03 -1.60 -32.62
N GLY A 168 21.56 -2.70 -32.07
CA GLY A 168 22.03 -3.79 -32.91
C GLY A 168 20.85 -4.29 -33.74
N PRO A 169 21.06 -4.88 -34.93
CA PRO A 169 19.99 -5.59 -35.61
C PRO A 169 19.39 -6.59 -34.60
N MET A 170 18.08 -6.50 -34.35
CA MET A 170 17.36 -7.51 -33.56
C MET A 170 17.68 -8.86 -34.20
N GLY A 171 18.55 -9.63 -33.56
CA GLY A 171 18.78 -11.01 -33.94
C GLY A 171 17.42 -11.72 -33.87
N PRO A 172 17.15 -12.68 -34.76
CA PRO A 172 15.90 -13.44 -34.69
C PRO A 172 15.72 -13.98 -33.27
N THR A 173 14.55 -13.75 -32.68
CA THR A 173 14.10 -14.17 -31.34
C THR A 173 14.00 -15.70 -31.18
N GLY A 174 14.73 -16.47 -31.99
CA GLY A 174 14.81 -17.92 -31.92
C GLY A 174 15.47 -18.33 -30.60
N GLY A 175 14.69 -19.05 -29.77
CA GLY A 175 15.04 -19.49 -28.43
C GLY A 175 16.53 -19.68 -28.19
N LEU A 176 17.09 -18.76 -27.39
CA LEU A 176 18.48 -18.72 -26.97
C LEU A 176 18.75 -19.86 -25.98
N SER A 177 18.98 -21.06 -26.52
CA SER A 177 19.37 -22.22 -25.73
C SER A 177 20.89 -22.22 -25.51
N ARG A 178 21.24 -22.15 -24.21
CA ARG A 178 22.33 -22.87 -23.51
C ARG A 178 23.71 -22.90 -24.18
N GLU A 179 24.63 -22.02 -23.75
CA GLU A 179 25.99 -22.45 -23.35
C GLU A 179 26.92 -21.36 -22.78
N VAL A 180 26.45 -20.13 -22.52
CA VAL A 180 27.36 -19.00 -22.22
C VAL A 180 27.04 -18.34 -20.89
N GLY A 181 28.05 -17.80 -20.21
CA GLY A 181 28.17 -17.63 -18.75
C GLY A 181 27.17 -16.73 -18.02
N VAL A 182 26.17 -16.18 -18.71
CA VAL A 182 25.09 -15.37 -18.11
C VAL A 182 23.77 -16.16 -18.14
N PRO A 183 23.01 -16.19 -17.04
CA PRO A 183 21.71 -16.85 -17.00
C PRO A 183 20.74 -16.30 -18.05
N GLU A 184 19.84 -17.17 -18.50
CA GLU A 184 18.76 -16.84 -19.44
C GLU A 184 17.92 -15.67 -18.91
N LEU A 185 18.02 -14.53 -19.60
CA LEU A 185 17.16 -13.36 -19.40
C LEU A 185 15.85 -13.61 -20.16
N SER A 186 14.73 -13.61 -19.45
CA SER A 186 13.40 -13.51 -20.05
C SER A 186 13.18 -12.05 -20.46
N PRO A 187 13.30 -11.69 -21.75
CA PRO A 187 13.38 -10.29 -22.15
C PRO A 187 12.08 -9.56 -21.88
N GLU A 188 10.93 -10.22 -22.02
CA GLU A 188 9.61 -9.62 -21.78
C GLU A 188 9.39 -9.19 -20.32
N LEU A 189 9.90 -9.99 -19.37
CA LEU A 189 9.72 -9.76 -17.93
C LEU A 189 10.91 -9.01 -17.30
N GLY A 190 12.06 -8.98 -17.99
CA GLY A 190 13.33 -8.58 -17.39
C GLY A 190 13.76 -9.51 -16.26
N ALA A 191 13.42 -10.80 -16.36
CA ALA A 191 13.64 -11.77 -15.29
C ALA A 191 14.82 -12.69 -15.60
N LEU A 192 15.57 -13.11 -14.57
CA LEU A 192 16.70 -14.03 -14.71
C LEU A 192 16.50 -15.31 -13.90
N ASP A 193 16.75 -16.46 -14.51
CA ASP A 193 16.71 -17.76 -13.83
C ASP A 193 18.09 -18.19 -13.35
N LEU A 194 18.40 -17.92 -12.08
CA LEU A 194 19.69 -18.14 -11.41
C LEU A 194 19.75 -19.49 -10.66
N PRO A 195 20.90 -20.21 -10.68
CA PRO A 195 21.06 -21.46 -9.93
C PRO A 195 21.28 -21.20 -8.44
N CYS A 196 20.51 -21.85 -7.57
CA CYS A 196 20.64 -21.77 -6.10
C CYS A 196 20.73 -23.19 -5.52
N GLY A 197 21.94 -23.74 -5.50
CA GLY A 197 22.19 -25.17 -5.33
C GLY A 197 21.44 -26.01 -6.38
N ASN A 198 20.56 -26.91 -5.92
CA ASN A 198 19.75 -27.77 -6.79
C ASN A 198 18.45 -27.12 -7.30
N ALA A 199 18.16 -25.89 -6.86
CA ALA A 199 16.98 -25.15 -7.29
C ALA A 199 17.34 -24.08 -8.32
N ARG A 200 16.34 -23.59 -9.06
CA ARG A 200 16.44 -22.36 -9.85
C ARG A 200 15.55 -21.31 -9.23
N ILE A 201 16.12 -20.13 -8.95
CA ILE A 201 15.36 -18.96 -8.52
C ILE A 201 15.22 -18.01 -9.71
N ARG A 202 14.03 -17.45 -9.89
CA ARG A 202 13.75 -16.38 -10.83
C ARG A 202 13.87 -15.05 -10.10
N VAL A 203 14.67 -14.13 -10.61
CA VAL A 203 14.84 -12.77 -10.07
C VAL A 203 14.32 -11.76 -11.09
N GLU A 204 13.36 -10.94 -10.67
CA GLU A 204 12.78 -9.83 -11.43
C GLU A 204 13.23 -8.52 -10.76
N PRO A 205 14.36 -7.90 -11.18
CA PRO A 205 15.01 -6.79 -10.47
C PRO A 205 14.46 -5.40 -10.85
N LEU A 206 13.42 -5.34 -11.69
CA LEU A 206 12.88 -4.10 -12.23
C LEU A 206 11.73 -3.57 -11.38
N LEU A 207 11.77 -2.27 -11.06
CA LEU A 207 10.66 -1.60 -10.36
C LEU A 207 9.39 -1.67 -11.21
N SER A 208 8.32 -2.28 -10.68
CA SER A 208 7.01 -2.40 -11.30
C SER A 208 5.90 -1.90 -10.37
N PHE A 209 4.77 -1.54 -10.96
CA PHE A 209 3.56 -1.10 -10.24
C PHE A 209 2.38 -1.91 -10.74
N GLU A 210 1.78 -2.73 -9.88
CA GLU A 210 0.63 -3.54 -10.24
C GLU A 210 -0.67 -2.73 -10.19
N SER A 211 -0.79 -1.78 -9.27
CA SER A 211 -1.96 -0.91 -9.16
C SER A 211 -1.56 0.51 -8.78
N ARG A 212 -2.05 1.49 -9.55
CA ARG A 212 -1.71 2.91 -9.39
C ARG A 212 -2.93 3.75 -9.05
N SER A 213 -2.71 4.87 -8.37
CA SER A 213 -3.73 5.87 -8.08
C SER A 213 -3.38 7.20 -8.77
N PRO A 214 -4.28 7.74 -9.60
CA PRO A 214 -4.03 9.00 -10.31
C PRO A 214 -4.16 10.25 -9.41
N ASP A 215 -4.90 10.14 -8.31
CA ASP A 215 -5.25 11.26 -7.42
C ASP A 215 -4.93 10.99 -5.94
N ARG A 216 -4.06 10.00 -5.69
CA ARG A 216 -3.53 9.64 -4.35
C ARG A 216 -4.61 9.09 -3.41
N THR A 217 -5.63 8.42 -3.95
CA THR A 217 -6.64 7.70 -3.16
C THR A 217 -6.41 6.20 -3.24
N TRP A 218 -7.38 5.41 -2.81
CA TRP A 218 -7.30 3.96 -2.88
C TRP A 218 -7.28 3.48 -4.33
N THR A 219 -6.36 2.57 -4.65
CA THR A 219 -6.17 2.09 -6.03
C THR A 219 -7.36 1.29 -6.53
N LEU A 220 -8.13 0.62 -5.65
CA LEU A 220 -9.36 -0.11 -6.06
C LEU A 220 -10.40 0.79 -6.75
N LEU A 221 -10.34 2.10 -6.49
CA LEU A 221 -11.24 3.11 -7.06
C LEU A 221 -10.67 3.73 -8.34
N ALA A 222 -9.42 3.41 -8.69
CA ALA A 222 -8.79 3.93 -9.89
C ALA A 222 -9.43 3.34 -11.16
N PRO A 223 -9.35 4.06 -12.29
CA PRO A 223 -9.72 3.52 -13.60
C PRO A 223 -8.95 2.22 -13.96
N PRO A 224 -9.53 1.33 -14.79
CA PRO A 224 -8.92 0.04 -15.12
C PRO A 224 -7.52 0.10 -15.76
N ASP A 225 -7.21 1.16 -16.51
CA ASP A 225 -5.90 1.39 -17.14
C ASP A 225 -4.77 1.65 -16.12
N GLN A 226 -5.13 1.87 -14.85
CA GLN A 226 -4.17 2.05 -13.76
C GLN A 226 -3.66 0.73 -13.16
N PHE A 227 -4.17 -0.41 -13.63
CA PHE A 227 -3.80 -1.75 -13.18
C PHE A 227 -2.94 -2.50 -14.19
N GLY A 228 -2.16 -3.46 -13.70
CA GLY A 228 -1.28 -4.32 -14.48
C GLY A 228 0.07 -3.69 -14.78
N ASP A 229 1.01 -4.54 -15.19
CA ASP A 229 2.30 -4.10 -15.71
C ASP A 229 2.15 -3.66 -17.17
N HIS A 230 2.61 -2.45 -17.48
CA HIS A 230 2.62 -1.87 -18.84
C HIS A 230 4.02 -1.93 -19.45
N ARG A 231 4.88 -2.79 -18.91
CA ARG A 231 6.25 -2.96 -19.38
C ARG A 231 6.28 -3.58 -20.77
N HIS A 232 7.05 -2.94 -21.63
CA HIS A 232 7.37 -3.43 -22.96
C HIS A 232 8.88 -3.35 -23.18
N LEU A 233 9.46 -4.42 -23.73
CA LEU A 233 10.85 -4.42 -24.17
C LEU A 233 10.99 -3.45 -25.35
N ASP A 234 11.83 -2.42 -25.18
CA ASP A 234 12.12 -1.41 -26.19
C ASP A 234 13.35 -1.79 -27.04
N GLY A 235 14.27 -2.55 -26.45
CA GLY A 235 15.41 -3.13 -27.13
C GLY A 235 16.33 -3.86 -26.17
N ASP A 236 17.24 -4.63 -26.72
CA ASP A 236 18.25 -5.38 -25.99
C ASP A 236 19.56 -5.47 -26.76
N TRP A 237 20.62 -5.82 -26.05
CA TRP A 237 21.95 -6.09 -26.56
C TRP A 237 22.56 -7.23 -25.76
N HIS A 238 23.20 -8.15 -26.45
CA HIS A 238 23.77 -9.36 -25.85
C HIS A 238 25.20 -9.56 -26.35
N ASP A 239 26.08 -9.88 -25.43
CA ASP A 239 27.41 -10.47 -25.64
C ASP A 239 27.54 -11.70 -24.74
N MET A 240 28.63 -12.46 -24.85
CA MET A 240 28.84 -13.71 -24.12
C MET A 240 28.66 -13.58 -22.61
N ASP A 241 29.17 -12.48 -22.03
CA ASP A 241 29.22 -12.26 -20.59
C ASP A 241 28.47 -10.99 -20.12
N ASP A 242 27.77 -10.31 -21.02
CA ASP A 242 27.09 -9.03 -20.78
C ASP A 242 25.76 -8.96 -21.52
N VAL A 243 24.67 -8.69 -20.79
CA VAL A 243 23.32 -8.50 -21.33
C VAL A 243 22.79 -7.15 -20.89
N ARG A 244 22.25 -6.40 -21.84
CA ARG A 244 21.57 -5.13 -21.60
C ARG A 244 20.18 -5.15 -22.20
N ALA A 245 19.19 -4.66 -21.45
CA ALA A 245 17.83 -4.52 -21.93
C ALA A 245 17.25 -3.18 -21.51
N TRP A 246 16.42 -2.60 -22.38
CA TRP A 246 15.72 -1.34 -22.15
C TRP A 246 14.22 -1.57 -22.28
N TYR A 247 13.46 -0.88 -21.43
CA TYR A 247 12.05 -1.07 -21.24
C TYR A 247 11.33 0.28 -21.19
N ILE A 248 10.12 0.29 -21.75
CA ILE A 248 9.15 1.36 -21.58
C ILE A 248 8.08 0.84 -20.60
N ASP A 249 7.83 1.61 -19.54
CA ASP A 249 6.81 1.31 -18.53
C ASP A 249 6.13 2.62 -18.06
N VAL A 250 5.89 2.80 -16.75
CA VAL A 250 5.45 4.09 -16.17
C VAL A 250 6.49 5.19 -16.40
N GLY A 251 7.74 4.80 -16.66
CA GLY A 251 8.80 5.65 -17.14
C GLY A 251 9.73 4.90 -18.09
N THR A 252 11.02 4.96 -17.80
CA THR A 252 12.06 4.30 -18.61
C THR A 252 12.92 3.44 -17.70
N THR A 253 13.13 2.19 -18.10
CA THR A 253 13.87 1.23 -17.31
C THR A 253 14.99 0.62 -18.14
N SER A 254 16.16 0.41 -17.54
CA SER A 254 17.27 -0.34 -18.12
C SER A 254 17.73 -1.43 -17.17
N LEU A 255 18.16 -2.57 -17.70
CA LEU A 255 18.74 -3.68 -16.96
C LEU A 255 20.09 -4.01 -17.59
N HIS A 256 21.15 -4.02 -16.79
CA HIS A 256 22.47 -4.50 -17.17
C HIS A 256 22.83 -5.70 -16.31
N VAL A 257 23.21 -6.81 -16.92
CA VAL A 257 23.58 -8.07 -16.25
C VAL A 257 24.91 -8.51 -16.81
N TRP A 258 25.86 -8.86 -15.94
CA TRP A 258 27.14 -9.39 -16.39
C TRP A 258 27.69 -10.45 -15.44
N ASN A 259 28.51 -11.34 -15.99
CA ASN A 259 29.27 -12.30 -15.21
C ASN A 259 30.52 -11.62 -14.61
N ALA A 260 30.64 -11.65 -13.28
CA ALA A 260 31.75 -11.08 -12.52
C ALA A 260 32.73 -12.16 -12.00
N GLY A 261 32.75 -13.34 -12.63
CA GLY A 261 33.61 -14.47 -12.28
C GLY A 261 32.92 -15.43 -11.32
N ASP A 262 32.98 -15.14 -10.02
CA ASP A 262 32.37 -15.94 -8.95
C ASP A 262 30.92 -15.52 -8.62
N ALA A 263 30.41 -14.50 -9.33
CA ALA A 263 29.11 -13.92 -9.09
C ALA A 263 28.48 -13.40 -10.38
N ILE A 264 27.17 -13.20 -10.34
CA ILE A 264 26.42 -12.48 -11.37
C ILE A 264 26.05 -11.13 -10.77
N GLU A 265 26.34 -10.06 -11.49
CA GLU A 265 25.98 -8.71 -11.08
C GLU A 265 24.84 -8.19 -11.97
N LEU A 266 23.91 -7.49 -11.34
CA LEU A 266 22.77 -6.87 -11.97
C LEU A 266 22.76 -5.39 -11.58
N ASP A 267 22.50 -4.50 -12.55
CA ASP A 267 22.25 -3.07 -12.34
C ASP A 267 20.98 -2.67 -13.10
N ALA A 268 19.85 -2.69 -12.39
CA ALA A 268 18.59 -2.19 -12.91
C ALA A 268 18.40 -0.72 -12.55
N ARG A 269 17.89 0.09 -13.48
CA ARG A 269 17.62 1.51 -13.27
C ARG A 269 16.25 1.86 -13.82
N THR A 270 15.37 2.42 -13.01
CA THR A 270 14.03 2.86 -13.40
C THR A 270 13.87 4.36 -13.13
N ARG A 271 13.64 5.17 -14.16
CA ARG A 271 13.35 6.60 -14.03
C ARG A 271 11.86 6.84 -14.08
N LEU A 272 11.30 7.35 -12.98
CA LEU A 272 9.93 7.85 -12.91
C LEU A 272 9.91 9.34 -13.30
N PRO A 273 9.18 9.73 -14.36
CA PRO A 273 9.10 11.13 -14.80
C PRO A 273 8.28 11.99 -13.83
N THR A 274 7.35 11.37 -13.11
CA THR A 274 6.47 11.99 -12.11
C THR A 274 6.42 11.14 -10.86
N ASP A 275 5.87 11.68 -9.78
CA ASP A 275 5.54 10.86 -8.62
C ASP A 275 4.51 9.81 -9.03
N VAL A 276 4.64 8.59 -8.51
CA VAL A 276 3.72 7.47 -8.76
C VAL A 276 3.14 7.03 -7.43
N TYR A 277 1.82 6.97 -7.34
CA TYR A 277 1.12 6.48 -6.15
C TYR A 277 0.61 5.10 -6.44
N ALA A 278 0.96 4.11 -5.62
CA ALA A 278 0.61 2.72 -5.84
C ALA A 278 0.20 2.03 -4.55
N HIS A 279 -0.61 0.98 -4.67
CA HIS A 279 -0.93 0.09 -3.55
C HIS A 279 -0.03 -1.15 -3.55
N LEU A 280 0.32 -1.65 -4.73
CA LEU A 280 1.21 -2.79 -4.93
C LEU A 280 2.32 -2.38 -5.89
N ASP A 281 3.55 -2.39 -5.40
CA ASP A 281 4.78 -2.29 -6.19
C ASP A 281 5.67 -3.49 -5.95
N ALA A 282 6.64 -3.69 -6.84
CA ALA A 282 7.77 -4.53 -6.55
C ALA A 282 9.04 -3.86 -7.05
N TRP A 283 10.03 -3.73 -6.19
CA TRP A 283 11.38 -3.33 -6.57
C TRP A 283 12.25 -4.52 -6.94
N THR A 284 12.02 -5.67 -6.30
CA THR A 284 12.51 -6.97 -6.75
C THR A 284 11.53 -8.06 -6.37
N VAL A 285 11.28 -9.00 -7.29
CA VAL A 285 10.57 -10.24 -6.99
C VAL A 285 11.51 -11.42 -7.16
N ILE A 286 11.57 -12.31 -6.18
CA ILE A 286 12.32 -13.56 -6.24
C ILE A 286 11.32 -14.70 -6.13
N ARG A 287 11.34 -15.66 -7.08
CA ARG A 287 10.40 -16.78 -7.11
C ARG A 287 11.11 -18.10 -7.35
N TRP A 288 10.63 -19.18 -6.72
CA TRP A 288 11.06 -20.53 -7.08
C TRP A 288 10.01 -21.57 -6.74
N VAL A 289 10.07 -22.71 -7.40
CA VAL A 289 9.17 -23.84 -7.15
C VAL A 289 9.46 -24.42 -5.76
N SER A 290 8.42 -24.56 -4.96
CA SER A 290 8.47 -25.13 -3.60
C SER A 290 8.01 -26.56 -3.65
N ALA A 291 8.87 -27.45 -4.15
CA ALA A 291 8.55 -28.87 -4.14
C ALA A 291 8.55 -29.46 -2.72
N ASP A 292 9.36 -28.89 -1.80
CA ASP A 292 9.51 -29.37 -0.43
C ASP A 292 9.30 -28.27 0.64
N PRO A 293 8.77 -28.63 1.83
CA PRO A 293 8.73 -27.74 2.99
C PRO A 293 10.14 -27.41 3.49
N GLY A 294 10.30 -26.23 4.12
CA GLY A 294 11.57 -25.85 4.78
C GLY A 294 12.41 -24.81 4.04
N ALA A 295 11.83 -24.06 3.11
CA ALA A 295 12.47 -22.86 2.59
C ALA A 295 12.69 -21.84 3.73
N GLN A 296 13.90 -21.27 3.81
CA GLN A 296 14.28 -20.31 4.84
C GLN A 296 15.01 -19.11 4.25
N ILE A 297 14.92 -17.98 4.93
CA ILE A 297 15.62 -16.75 4.60
C ILE A 297 16.35 -16.19 5.81
N ALA A 298 17.54 -15.66 5.63
CA ALA A 298 18.25 -14.84 6.62
C ALA A 298 18.60 -13.47 6.01
N PHE A 299 18.72 -12.47 6.88
CA PHE A 299 19.03 -11.09 6.54
C PHE A 299 20.31 -10.69 7.24
N SER A 300 21.27 -10.06 6.55
CA SER A 300 22.53 -9.62 7.18
C SER A 300 22.31 -8.77 8.44
N ALA A 301 21.26 -7.94 8.45
CA ALA A 301 20.92 -7.08 9.56
C ALA A 301 20.46 -7.83 10.83
N THR A 302 20.06 -9.10 10.74
CA THR A 302 19.62 -9.92 11.89
C THR A 302 20.62 -11.04 12.24
N GLY A 303 21.85 -10.96 11.72
CA GLY A 303 22.89 -11.96 11.90
C GLY A 303 22.58 -13.27 11.16
N ASP A 304 22.91 -14.40 11.78
CA ASP A 304 22.71 -15.72 11.18
C ASP A 304 21.31 -16.32 11.39
N THR A 305 20.38 -15.56 11.98
CA THR A 305 19.03 -16.04 12.27
C THR A 305 18.29 -16.40 10.99
N LEU A 306 17.82 -17.64 10.91
CA LEU A 306 17.00 -18.15 9.81
C LEU A 306 15.53 -18.04 10.15
N PHE A 307 14.75 -17.54 9.19
CA PHE A 307 13.30 -17.42 9.29
C PHE A 307 12.65 -18.32 8.25
N ASP A 308 11.71 -19.16 8.68
CA ASP A 308 10.98 -20.01 7.74
C ASP A 308 10.06 -19.18 6.85
N ILE A 309 10.02 -19.55 5.58
CA ILE A 309 9.09 -19.01 4.61
C ILE A 309 7.84 -19.90 4.61
N LEU A 310 6.77 -19.38 5.19
CA LEU A 310 5.54 -20.13 5.46
C LEU A 310 4.52 -19.95 4.34
N PRO A 311 3.56 -20.87 4.15
CA PRO A 311 2.47 -20.65 3.22
C PRO A 311 1.57 -19.50 3.68
N ALA A 312 1.15 -18.66 2.73
CA ALA A 312 0.21 -17.57 2.96
C ALA A 312 -1.24 -18.07 2.91
N ASP A 313 -2.03 -17.71 3.92
CA ASP A 313 -3.48 -17.94 3.97
C ASP A 313 -4.24 -16.62 3.74
N TYR A 314 -3.79 -15.81 2.78
CA TYR A 314 -4.34 -14.47 2.52
C TYR A 314 -5.88 -14.47 2.31
N PRO A 315 -6.63 -13.47 2.83
CA PRO A 315 -6.20 -12.38 3.72
C PRO A 315 -6.37 -12.72 5.23
N VAL A 316 -6.81 -13.94 5.57
CA VAL A 316 -7.12 -14.39 6.95
C VAL A 316 -6.67 -15.84 7.13
N GLY A 317 -5.87 -16.11 8.15
CA GLY A 317 -5.38 -17.45 8.46
C GLY A 317 -4.02 -17.38 9.16
N ARG A 318 -3.05 -18.17 8.67
CA ARG A 318 -1.70 -18.18 9.21
C ARG A 318 -1.07 -16.78 9.23
N PRO A 319 -0.40 -16.41 10.34
CA PRO A 319 0.36 -15.18 10.42
C PRO A 319 1.36 -15.00 9.27
N SER A 320 1.30 -13.86 8.57
CA SER A 320 2.35 -13.48 7.62
C SER A 320 3.62 -13.05 8.32
N ARG A 321 4.75 -13.27 7.64
CA ARG A 321 6.06 -12.80 8.05
C ARG A 321 6.61 -11.85 7.00
N MET A 322 7.31 -10.84 7.46
CA MET A 322 7.87 -9.80 6.62
C MET A 322 9.04 -9.13 7.33
N ALA A 323 9.93 -8.53 6.56
CA ALA A 323 11.00 -7.68 7.04
C ALA A 323 10.74 -6.22 6.67
N ASN A 324 11.29 -5.28 7.42
CA ASN A 324 11.21 -3.86 7.11
C ASN A 324 12.33 -3.05 7.77
N LEU A 325 12.58 -1.86 7.24
CA LEU A 325 13.51 -0.86 7.77
C LEU A 325 12.71 0.29 8.40
N HIS A 326 13.00 0.62 9.65
CA HIS A 326 12.41 1.76 10.35
C HIS A 326 13.24 3.05 10.17
N ALA A 327 12.62 4.19 10.45
CA ALA A 327 13.24 5.50 10.33
C ALA A 327 14.45 5.72 11.25
N ASP A 328 14.53 4.96 12.35
CA ASP A 328 15.64 4.97 13.31
C ASP A 328 16.83 4.10 12.87
N GLY A 329 16.78 3.49 11.68
CA GLY A 329 17.81 2.58 11.19
C GLY A 329 17.73 1.16 11.74
N THR A 330 16.64 0.81 12.44
CA THR A 330 16.39 -0.57 12.89
C THR A 330 15.74 -1.37 11.77
N PHE A 331 16.38 -2.45 11.34
CA PHE A 331 15.76 -3.48 10.52
C PHE A 331 15.07 -4.51 11.40
N ARG A 332 13.83 -4.87 11.08
CA ARG A 332 13.03 -5.83 11.85
C ARG A 332 12.44 -6.88 10.94
N VAL A 333 12.53 -8.14 11.36
CA VAL A 333 11.70 -9.24 10.86
C VAL A 333 10.55 -9.38 11.84
N VAL A 334 9.33 -9.27 11.34
CA VAL A 334 8.11 -9.28 12.15
C VAL A 334 7.14 -10.33 11.66
N GLN A 335 6.27 -10.76 12.56
CA GLN A 335 5.13 -11.64 12.28
C GLN A 335 3.84 -10.89 12.62
N ALA A 336 2.89 -10.90 11.69
CA ALA A 336 1.55 -10.39 11.91
C ALA A 336 0.79 -11.24 12.95
N SER A 337 -0.36 -10.75 13.44
CA SER A 337 -1.25 -11.55 14.31
C SER A 337 -2.19 -12.47 13.51
N ASP A 338 -2.33 -12.22 12.21
CA ASP A 338 -3.21 -12.91 11.24
C ASP A 338 -2.57 -12.83 9.83
N GLY A 339 -3.25 -13.30 8.78
CA GLY A 339 -2.80 -13.33 7.38
C GLY A 339 -2.03 -12.12 6.88
N GLU A 340 -2.44 -10.89 7.23
CA GLU A 340 -1.73 -9.65 6.87
C GLU A 340 -1.84 -8.54 7.93
N LYS A 341 -2.36 -8.87 9.10
CA LYS A 341 -2.86 -7.85 10.04
C LYS A 341 -1.96 -7.71 11.24
N GLY A 342 -1.66 -6.47 11.59
CA GLY A 342 -1.13 -6.15 12.90
C GLY A 342 -2.13 -6.45 14.03
N PRO A 343 -1.72 -6.45 15.31
CA PRO A 343 -0.37 -6.08 15.80
C PRO A 343 0.76 -6.99 15.30
N PHE A 344 1.98 -6.47 15.26
CA PHE A 344 3.16 -7.18 14.76
C PHE A 344 4.10 -7.57 15.91
N HIS A 345 4.57 -8.82 15.89
CA HIS A 345 5.54 -9.37 16.83
C HIS A 345 6.93 -9.43 16.19
N VAL A 346 7.94 -8.87 16.85
CA VAL A 346 9.32 -8.91 16.36
C VAL A 346 9.89 -10.31 16.55
N LEU A 347 10.34 -10.93 15.45
CA LEU A 347 11.03 -12.23 15.44
C LEU A 347 12.55 -12.06 15.49
N GLY A 348 13.06 -10.99 14.87
CA GLY A 348 14.48 -10.65 14.86
C GLY A 348 14.68 -9.20 14.47
N GLN A 349 15.77 -8.59 14.93
CA GLN A 349 16.07 -7.20 14.62
C GLN A 349 17.57 -6.93 14.71
N GLY A 350 18.01 -5.87 14.03
CA GLY A 350 19.35 -5.33 14.17
C GLY A 350 19.52 -4.06 13.34
N PRO A 351 20.70 -3.42 13.38
CA PRO A 351 20.93 -2.17 12.69
C PRO A 351 21.09 -2.39 11.18
N LEU A 352 20.52 -1.47 10.39
CA LEU A 352 20.79 -1.33 8.96
C LEU A 352 20.81 0.15 8.61
N ALA A 353 22.01 0.70 8.41
CA ALA A 353 22.16 2.07 7.95
C ALA A 353 21.57 2.21 6.53
N ARG A 354 21.09 3.42 6.19
CA ARG A 354 20.46 3.65 4.89
C ARG A 354 21.41 3.41 3.70
N ASP A 355 22.70 3.63 3.86
CA ASP A 355 23.72 3.40 2.83
C ASP A 355 24.34 2.00 2.89
N ALA A 356 23.97 1.18 3.86
CA ALA A 356 24.48 -0.18 3.99
C ALA A 356 23.75 -1.15 3.04
N PRO A 357 24.48 -2.10 2.43
CA PRO A 357 23.87 -3.15 1.64
C PRO A 357 23.05 -4.11 2.53
N LEU A 358 21.96 -4.62 1.98
CA LEU A 358 21.18 -5.70 2.60
C LEU A 358 21.49 -7.02 1.89
N THR A 359 21.99 -8.01 2.61
CA THR A 359 22.22 -9.35 2.06
C THR A 359 21.07 -10.27 2.46
N LEU A 360 20.48 -10.95 1.47
CA LEU A 360 19.56 -12.06 1.67
C LEU A 360 20.29 -13.37 1.46
N ARG A 361 20.27 -14.26 2.45
CA ARG A 361 20.71 -15.65 2.29
C ARG A 361 19.48 -16.54 2.21
N ILE A 362 19.25 -17.14 1.04
CA ILE A 362 18.12 -18.02 0.79
C ILE A 362 18.59 -19.46 0.88
N ARG A 363 17.90 -20.25 1.70
CA ARG A 363 18.02 -21.71 1.72
C ARG A 363 16.77 -22.31 1.09
N THR A 364 16.97 -22.99 -0.02
CA THR A 364 15.89 -23.71 -0.68
C THR A 364 15.66 -25.05 0.03
N GLY A 365 14.43 -25.58 0.00
CA GLY A 365 14.09 -26.85 0.68
C GLY A 365 14.95 -28.05 0.25
N HIS A 366 15.67 -27.95 -0.87
CA HIS A 366 16.59 -28.97 -1.40
C HIS A 366 18.05 -28.80 -0.94
N GLY A 367 18.30 -28.02 0.12
CA GLY A 367 19.63 -27.78 0.68
C GLY A 367 20.50 -26.79 -0.10
N GLY A 368 20.02 -26.25 -1.23
CA GLY A 368 20.73 -25.23 -1.99
C GLY A 368 20.74 -23.90 -1.25
N THR A 369 21.90 -23.24 -1.21
CA THR A 369 22.06 -21.92 -0.58
C THR A 369 22.58 -20.93 -1.61
N CYS A 370 21.98 -19.75 -1.67
CA CYS A 370 22.48 -18.63 -2.47
C CYS A 370 22.35 -17.33 -1.69
N THR A 371 23.11 -16.33 -2.11
CA THR A 371 23.12 -14.99 -1.51
C THR A 371 22.83 -13.93 -2.57
N LEU A 372 22.02 -12.94 -2.18
CA LEU A 372 21.71 -11.74 -2.97
C LEU A 372 22.05 -10.50 -2.15
N ASP A 373 23.02 -9.71 -2.60
CA ASP A 373 23.42 -8.46 -1.96
C ASP A 373 22.76 -7.26 -2.66
N PHE A 374 21.81 -6.63 -1.99
CA PHE A 374 21.10 -5.45 -2.47
C PHE A 374 21.79 -4.18 -1.97
N ARG A 375 22.48 -3.47 -2.86
CA ARG A 375 23.30 -2.30 -2.47
C ARG A 375 22.50 -1.02 -2.27
N ASP A 376 21.30 -0.94 -2.85
CA ASP A 376 20.57 0.33 -3.00
C ASP A 376 19.20 0.33 -2.29
N TRP A 377 18.74 -0.79 -1.73
CA TRP A 377 17.38 -0.89 -1.15
C TRP A 377 17.19 0.08 0.03
N ALA A 378 18.04 -0.05 1.06
CA ALA A 378 17.94 0.74 2.30
C ALA A 378 18.05 2.26 2.05
N ALA A 379 18.75 2.66 0.98
CA ALA A 379 18.99 4.05 0.64
C ALA A 379 17.72 4.71 0.10
N GLN A 380 16.87 3.94 -0.58
CA GLN A 380 15.77 4.44 -1.40
C GLN A 380 14.38 4.20 -0.80
N VAL A 381 14.26 3.26 0.15
CA VAL A 381 12.98 2.92 0.80
C VAL A 381 12.36 4.11 1.55
N SER A 382 11.02 4.15 1.53
CA SER A 382 10.21 4.96 2.44
C SER A 382 10.21 4.34 3.82
N THR A 383 10.50 5.15 4.85
CA THR A 383 10.33 4.75 6.26
C THR A 383 9.15 5.48 6.92
N ALA A 384 8.28 6.12 6.13
CA ALA A 384 7.02 6.67 6.62
C ALA A 384 6.08 5.53 7.04
N LEU A 385 5.09 5.83 7.88
CA LEU A 385 4.13 4.82 8.33
C LEU A 385 3.24 4.36 7.16
N SER A 386 3.01 3.04 7.09
CA SER A 386 2.09 2.47 6.13
C SER A 386 0.65 2.84 6.52
N PRO A 387 -0.13 3.43 5.60
CA PRO A 387 -1.54 3.76 5.85
C PRO A 387 -2.44 2.52 5.89
N THR A 388 -1.94 1.32 5.49
CA THR A 388 -2.70 0.06 5.46
C THR A 388 -2.30 -0.93 6.56
N ALA A 389 -1.06 -0.93 7.03
CA ALA A 389 -0.65 -1.85 8.11
C ALA A 389 -1.03 -1.34 9.50
N GLY A 390 -0.85 -0.03 9.74
CA GLY A 390 -0.91 0.53 11.09
C GLY A 390 0.18 -0.04 12.01
N TRP A 391 -0.01 0.10 13.33
CA TRP A 391 0.85 -0.49 14.37
C TRP A 391 2.36 -0.16 14.25
N GLY A 392 2.69 1.01 13.69
CA GLY A 392 4.09 1.45 13.54
C GLY A 392 4.85 0.82 12.36
N MET A 393 4.19 0.02 11.53
CA MET A 393 4.79 -0.59 10.33
C MET A 393 5.13 0.51 9.29
N PRO A 394 6.34 0.50 8.70
CA PRO A 394 6.68 1.43 7.63
C PRO A 394 6.07 0.99 6.28
N GLN A 395 6.15 1.86 5.28
CA GLN A 395 5.70 1.59 3.90
C GLN A 395 6.62 0.61 3.15
N ASN A 396 7.88 0.46 3.55
CA ASN A 396 8.74 -0.54 2.95
C ASN A 396 8.53 -1.92 3.58
N ALA A 397 8.61 -2.96 2.76
CA ALA A 397 8.60 -4.32 3.25
C ALA A 397 9.39 -5.28 2.37
N ILE A 398 9.80 -6.38 2.99
CA ILE A 398 10.25 -7.59 2.34
C ILE A 398 9.28 -8.69 2.75
N GLN A 399 8.29 -8.97 1.91
CA GLN A 399 7.30 -10.01 2.17
C GLN A 399 7.84 -11.34 1.66
N PHE A 400 7.73 -12.41 2.45
CA PHE A 400 8.21 -13.73 2.04
C PHE A 400 7.22 -14.81 2.47
N PHE A 401 6.72 -15.56 1.50
CA PHE A 401 5.69 -16.57 1.72
C PHE A 401 5.68 -17.63 0.62
N GLN A 402 4.91 -18.70 0.85
CA GLN A 402 4.60 -19.70 -0.16
C GLN A 402 3.14 -19.56 -0.61
N MET A 403 2.90 -19.61 -1.92
CA MET A 403 1.56 -19.56 -2.49
C MET A 403 1.53 -20.35 -3.79
N SER A 404 0.51 -21.21 -3.96
CA SER A 404 0.30 -21.99 -5.20
C SER A 404 1.51 -22.81 -5.65
N GLY A 405 2.21 -23.44 -4.71
CA GLY A 405 3.41 -24.26 -4.99
C GLY A 405 4.67 -23.46 -5.30
N MET A 406 4.65 -22.13 -5.17
CA MET A 406 5.79 -21.25 -5.35
C MET A 406 6.18 -20.59 -4.03
N THR A 407 7.48 -20.42 -3.78
CA THR A 407 7.97 -19.51 -2.76
C THR A 407 8.27 -18.19 -3.44
N GLN A 408 7.88 -17.10 -2.79
CA GLN A 408 8.02 -15.75 -3.32
C GLN A 408 8.61 -14.85 -2.23
N VAL A 409 9.53 -13.96 -2.66
CA VAL A 409 10.06 -12.87 -1.85
C VAL A 409 9.86 -11.58 -2.64
N PHE A 410 9.09 -10.64 -2.08
CA PHE A 410 8.82 -9.34 -2.66
C PHE A 410 9.55 -8.27 -1.86
N LEU A 411 10.47 -7.56 -2.48
CA LEU A 411 11.12 -6.39 -1.91
C LEU A 411 10.43 -5.15 -2.49
N THR A 412 9.96 -4.26 -1.62
CA THR A 412 9.26 -3.04 -2.01
C THR A 412 9.97 -1.80 -1.48
N LEU A 413 9.80 -0.66 -2.16
CA LEU A 413 10.35 0.62 -1.69
C LEU A 413 9.31 1.44 -0.90
N ALA A 414 8.06 1.43 -1.34
CA ALA A 414 6.94 2.05 -0.66
C ALA A 414 5.63 1.40 -1.13
N ASP A 415 5.17 0.42 -0.36
CA ASP A 415 4.05 -0.45 -0.65
C ASP A 415 3.02 -0.41 0.50
N THR A 416 1.81 -0.87 0.21
CA THR A 416 0.75 -1.07 1.19
C THR A 416 0.23 -2.50 1.24
N GLY A 417 0.89 -3.43 0.53
CA GLY A 417 0.65 -4.87 0.58
C GLY A 417 0.62 -5.43 2.01
N PRO A 418 1.55 -5.08 2.91
CA PRO A 418 1.38 -5.39 4.32
C PRO A 418 0.24 -4.53 4.88
N GLY A 419 -0.93 -5.12 5.10
CA GLY A 419 -2.03 -4.48 5.82
C GLY A 419 -3.40 -4.62 5.18
N ARG A 420 -4.36 -3.83 5.65
CA ARG A 420 -5.74 -3.85 5.15
C ARG A 420 -5.99 -2.72 4.17
N GLY A 421 -6.66 -3.07 3.08
CA GLY A 421 -7.20 -2.10 2.14
C GLY A 421 -6.25 -1.81 0.98
N TRP A 422 -6.64 -0.87 0.15
CA TRP A 422 -5.98 -0.56 -1.13
C TRP A 422 -5.47 0.88 -1.16
N ASP A 423 -5.11 1.44 -0.01
CA ASP A 423 -4.63 2.81 0.05
C ASP A 423 -3.31 2.93 -0.73
N SER A 424 -3.09 4.08 -1.36
CA SER A 424 -1.86 4.28 -2.13
C SER A 424 -0.78 4.95 -1.29
N VAL A 425 0.47 4.70 -1.67
CA VAL A 425 1.67 5.35 -1.13
C VAL A 425 2.55 5.81 -2.29
N GLY A 426 3.32 6.87 -2.05
CA GLY A 426 4.01 7.61 -3.10
C GLY A 426 5.47 7.19 -3.29
N HIS A 427 5.82 6.91 -4.54
CA HIS A 427 7.19 6.93 -5.04
C HIS A 427 7.50 8.32 -5.62
N ALA A 428 8.58 8.94 -5.15
CA ALA A 428 9.02 10.23 -5.66
C ALA A 428 9.55 10.11 -7.09
N ARG A 429 9.32 11.15 -7.90
CA ARG A 429 9.96 11.29 -9.22
C ARG A 429 11.48 11.21 -9.11
N GLY A 430 12.13 10.54 -10.06
CA GLY A 430 13.58 10.37 -10.08
C GLY A 430 13.99 8.98 -10.54
N THR A 431 15.27 8.63 -10.37
CA THR A 431 15.80 7.34 -10.80
C THR A 431 16.06 6.41 -9.63
N TYR A 432 15.38 5.28 -9.65
CA TYR A 432 15.61 4.18 -8.73
C TYR A 432 16.65 3.25 -9.32
N ARG A 433 17.67 2.90 -8.53
CA ARG A 433 18.73 1.98 -8.94
C ARG A 433 18.69 0.73 -8.11
N ASN A 434 18.89 -0.45 -8.70
CA ASN A 434 18.89 -1.71 -8.01
C ASN A 434 20.12 -2.52 -8.45
N ARG A 435 21.19 -2.41 -7.66
CA ARG A 435 22.37 -3.25 -7.83
C ARG A 435 22.27 -4.49 -6.96
N ILE A 436 22.32 -5.65 -7.60
CA ILE A 436 22.26 -6.96 -6.96
C ILE A 436 23.52 -7.72 -7.33
N ARG A 437 24.25 -8.21 -6.33
CA ARG A 437 25.28 -9.24 -6.53
C ARG A 437 24.71 -10.59 -6.11
N PHE A 438 24.73 -11.55 -7.03
CA PHE A 438 24.27 -12.91 -6.81
C PHE A 438 25.45 -13.88 -6.69
N THR A 439 25.47 -14.69 -5.64
CA THR A 439 26.46 -15.77 -5.47
C THR A 439 25.76 -17.08 -5.12
N ASN A 440 26.17 -18.15 -5.78
CA ASN A 440 25.71 -19.52 -5.54
C ASN A 440 26.74 -20.26 -4.67
N HIS A 441 26.30 -20.98 -3.64
CA HIS A 441 27.16 -21.68 -2.67
C HIS A 441 27.07 -23.20 -2.78
#